data_AF-A0A5T0UL68-F1
#
_entry.id   AF-A0A5T0UL68-F1
#
_cell.length_a   1.000
_cell.length_b   1.000
_cell.length_c   1.000
_cell.angle_alpha   90.00
_cell.angle_beta   90.00
_cell.angle_gamma   90.00
#
_symmetry.space_group_name_H-M   'P 1'
#
loop_
_entity.id
_entity.type
_entity.pdbx_description
1 polymer ?
#
loop_
_entity_poly.entity_id
_entity_poly.type
_entity_poly.pdbx_seq_one_letter_code
_entity_poly.pdbx_strand_id
1 'polypeptide(L)'
;ITYACNLHCSYCFQQQYGGLVRKPITLEKLEVILGNISKLQDENPGLEISIGLFGGEPLLPKNEAIIDRVFEYCVDHKIKVDITTNGIFLPYFAKKLIIHRSIISAIAITVNTLPDTYKKIVRVTKVANNTEKLLAVTEML
;
A
#
# COMPACT_ATOMS: atom_id res chain seq x y z
N ILE A 1 -1.47 7.09 2.03
CA ILE A 1 -2.56 6.84 3.01
C ILE A 1 -2.15 6.88 4.49
N THR A 2 -0.92 6.53 4.88
CA THR A 2 -0.43 6.66 6.27
C THR A 2 1.09 6.78 6.32
N TYR A 3 1.64 7.34 7.40
CA TYR A 3 3.09 7.24 7.72
C TYR A 3 3.42 6.15 8.73
N ALA A 4 2.42 5.43 9.25
CA ALA A 4 2.70 4.29 10.13
C ALA A 4 3.24 3.10 9.33
N CYS A 5 4.13 2.33 9.95
CA CYS A 5 4.67 1.09 9.42
C CYS A 5 4.85 0.09 10.56
N ASN A 6 4.72 -1.21 10.27
CA ASN A 6 5.03 -2.30 11.21
C ASN A 6 6.52 -2.69 11.21
N LEU A 7 7.32 -2.03 10.37
CA LEU A 7 8.76 -2.17 10.25
C LEU A 7 9.46 -0.86 10.58
N HIS A 8 10.76 -0.93 10.82
CA HIS A 8 11.59 0.23 11.14
C HIS A 8 12.88 0.17 10.34
N CYS A 9 12.79 0.15 9.01
CA CYS A 9 13.95 0.00 8.13
C CYS A 9 14.92 1.18 8.31
N SER A 10 16.22 0.90 8.49
CA SER A 10 17.26 1.91 8.75
C SER A 10 17.43 2.95 7.65
N TYR A 11 17.11 2.59 6.41
CA TYR A 11 17.19 3.46 5.22
C TYR A 11 15.87 4.17 4.89
N CYS A 12 14.80 3.95 5.67
CA CYS A 12 13.50 4.53 5.39
C CYS A 12 13.39 5.94 6.01
N PHE A 13 13.39 6.97 5.17
CA PHE A 13 13.25 8.36 5.62
C PHE A 13 11.94 8.60 6.41
N GLN A 14 10.84 7.90 6.07
CA GLN A 14 9.56 8.01 6.78
C GLN A 14 9.63 7.51 8.22
N GLN A 15 10.59 6.64 8.53
CA GLN A 15 10.84 6.17 9.89
C GLN A 15 11.71 7.15 10.67
N GLN A 16 12.71 7.74 10.01
CA GLN A 16 13.69 8.64 10.63
C GLN A 16 13.17 10.06 10.88
N TYR A 17 12.14 10.51 10.16
CA TYR A 17 11.59 11.85 10.35
C TYR A 17 10.62 11.93 11.54
N GLY A 18 10.99 12.70 12.57
CA GLY A 18 10.19 12.86 13.80
C GLY A 18 8.89 13.62 13.61
N GLY A 19 8.83 14.59 12.68
CA GLY A 19 7.66 15.44 12.46
C GLY A 19 6.49 14.77 11.70
N LEU A 20 6.62 13.50 11.31
CA LEU A 20 5.55 12.78 10.61
C LEU A 20 4.49 12.29 11.60
N VAL A 21 3.24 12.66 11.35
CA VAL A 21 2.08 12.12 12.06
C VAL A 21 1.82 10.69 11.58
N ARG A 22 2.11 9.71 12.43
CA ARG A 22 1.99 8.26 12.14
C ARG A 22 0.56 7.73 12.35
N LYS A 23 -0.43 8.45 11.83
CA LYS A 23 -1.84 8.05 11.80
C LYS A 23 -2.31 7.83 10.36
N PRO A 24 -3.35 7.02 10.12
CA PRO A 24 -4.01 6.98 8.83
C PRO A 24 -4.59 8.35 8.48
N ILE A 25 -4.75 8.64 7.18
CA ILE A 25 -5.64 9.71 6.73
C ILE A 25 -7.06 9.43 7.26
N THR A 26 -7.82 10.48 7.56
CA THR A 26 -9.22 10.32 7.97
C THR A 26 -10.11 10.14 6.75
N LEU A 27 -11.30 9.54 6.93
CA LEU A 27 -12.25 9.36 5.83
C LEU A 27 -12.68 10.70 5.24
N GLU A 28 -12.89 11.74 6.06
CA GLU A 28 -13.31 13.06 5.58
C GLU A 28 -12.26 13.68 4.67
N LYS A 29 -10.97 13.53 5.01
CA LYS A 29 -9.87 14.00 4.16
C LYS A 29 -9.74 13.15 2.89
N LEU A 30 -10.01 11.85 2.98
CA LEU A 30 -10.05 10.97 1.81
C LEU A 30 -11.15 11.43 0.84
N GLU A 31 -12.37 11.69 1.30
CA GLU A 31 -13.48 12.15 0.44
C GLU A 31 -13.13 13.44 -0.31
N VAL A 32 -12.46 14.39 0.36
CA VAL A 32 -12.00 15.62 -0.31
C VAL A 32 -11.01 15.31 -1.43
N ILE A 33 -10.07 14.40 -1.21
CA ILE A 33 -9.10 14.00 -2.23
C ILE A 33 -9.81 13.31 -3.40
N LEU A 34 -10.70 12.35 -3.11
CA LEU A 34 -11.45 11.62 -4.12
C LEU A 34 -12.35 12.55 -4.95
N GLY A 35 -13.02 13.51 -4.30
CA GLY A 35 -13.81 14.53 -5.00
C GLY A 35 -12.99 15.41 -5.93
N ASN A 36 -11.76 15.76 -5.53
CA ASN A 36 -10.84 16.49 -6.40
C ASN A 36 -10.39 15.65 -7.60
N ILE A 37 -10.17 14.33 -7.41
CA ILE A 37 -9.83 13.42 -8.51
C ILE A 37 -11.01 13.33 -9.51
N SER A 38 -12.25 13.21 -9.01
CA SER A 38 -13.44 13.19 -9.88
C SER A 38 -13.56 14.47 -10.69
N LYS A 39 -13.38 15.63 -10.04
CA LYS A 39 -13.40 16.93 -10.71
C LYS A 39 -12.33 17.03 -11.81
N LEU A 40 -11.11 16.55 -11.54
CA LEU A 40 -10.04 16.53 -12.55
C LEU A 40 -10.39 15.65 -13.76
N GLN A 41 -11.07 14.53 -13.54
CA GLN A 41 -11.52 13.64 -14.60
C GLN A 41 -12.62 14.29 -15.44
N ASP A 42 -13.59 14.97 -14.81
CA ASP A 42 -14.68 15.67 -15.49
C ASP A 42 -14.16 16.84 -16.35
N GLU A 43 -13.18 17.60 -15.84
CA GLU A 43 -12.58 18.73 -16.54
C GLU A 43 -11.65 18.29 -17.69
N ASN A 44 -11.18 17.04 -17.69
CA ASN A 44 -10.21 16.53 -18.67
C ASN A 44 -10.65 15.18 -19.26
N PRO A 45 -11.66 15.16 -20.17
CA PRO A 45 -12.11 13.94 -20.82
C PRO A 45 -10.96 13.25 -21.57
N GLY A 46 -10.59 12.05 -21.13
CA GLY A 46 -9.48 11.27 -21.70
C GLY A 46 -8.18 11.28 -20.88
N LEU A 47 -8.12 12.01 -19.77
CA LEU A 47 -7.01 11.90 -18.83
C LEU A 47 -7.02 10.51 -18.17
N GLU A 48 -5.91 9.77 -18.33
CA GLU A 48 -5.71 8.51 -17.63
C GLU A 48 -5.25 8.77 -16.19
N ILE A 49 -6.04 8.31 -15.22
CA ILE A 49 -5.75 8.44 -13.80
C ILE A 49 -5.55 7.05 -13.21
N SER A 50 -4.55 6.93 -12.33
CA SER A 50 -4.36 5.78 -11.44
C SER A 50 -4.12 6.24 -10.01
N ILE A 51 -4.47 5.40 -9.04
CA ILE A 51 -4.31 5.68 -7.61
C ILE A 51 -3.27 4.74 -7.02
N GLY A 52 -2.19 5.30 -6.48
CA GLY A 52 -1.17 4.54 -5.77
C GLY A 52 -1.42 4.47 -4.26
N LEU A 53 -1.64 3.27 -3.73
CA LEU A 53 -1.63 3.02 -2.29
C LEU A 53 -0.19 2.97 -1.79
N PHE A 54 0.24 4.10 -1.24
CA PHE A 54 1.58 4.31 -0.70
C PHE A 54 1.57 4.86 0.73
N GLY A 55 2.71 4.79 1.43
CA GLY A 55 2.86 5.28 2.80
C GLY A 55 4.03 4.63 3.51
N GLY A 56 3.96 4.56 4.85
CA GLY A 56 4.89 3.73 5.62
C GLY A 56 4.67 2.25 5.34
N GLU A 57 3.49 1.74 5.69
CA GLU A 57 2.93 0.50 5.15
C GLU A 57 1.44 0.74 4.88
N PRO A 58 0.99 0.69 3.62
CA PRO A 58 -0.42 0.91 3.31
C PRO A 58 -1.29 -0.26 3.78
N LEU A 59 -0.84 -1.51 3.69
CA LEU A 59 -1.63 -2.69 4.06
C LEU A 59 -1.53 -3.01 5.56
N LEU A 60 -1.72 -2.01 6.43
CA LEU A 60 -1.92 -2.27 7.86
C LEU A 60 -3.42 -2.52 8.12
N PRO A 61 -3.81 -3.47 8.98
CA PRO A 61 -5.23 -3.71 9.31
C PRO A 61 -6.00 -2.45 9.74
N LYS A 62 -5.34 -1.53 10.46
CA LYS A 62 -5.93 -0.24 10.86
C LYS A 62 -6.28 0.70 9.71
N ASN A 63 -5.78 0.45 8.51
CA ASN A 63 -6.08 1.23 7.30
C ASN A 63 -7.23 0.62 6.50
N GLU A 64 -7.82 -0.50 6.94
CA GLU A 64 -8.77 -1.27 6.14
C GLU A 64 -9.96 -0.43 5.65
N ALA A 65 -10.58 0.38 6.52
CA ALA A 65 -11.68 1.28 6.10
C ALA A 65 -11.27 2.30 5.02
N ILE A 66 -10.02 2.78 5.06
CA ILE A 66 -9.48 3.69 4.03
C ILE A 66 -9.26 2.93 2.72
N ILE A 67 -8.75 1.70 2.79
CA ILE A 67 -8.51 0.84 1.61
C ILE A 67 -9.84 0.48 0.95
N ASP A 68 -10.85 0.11 1.74
CA ASP A 68 -12.19 -0.23 1.25
C ASP A 68 -12.79 0.92 0.48
N ARG A 69 -12.76 2.12 1.07
CA ARG A 69 -13.31 3.31 0.42
C ARG A 69 -12.59 3.65 -0.88
N VAL A 70 -11.26 3.49 -0.95
CA VAL A 70 -10.48 3.68 -2.19
C VAL A 70 -10.85 2.62 -3.23
N PHE A 71 -11.00 1.36 -2.83
CA PHE A 71 -11.36 0.29 -3.76
C PHE A 71 -12.76 0.49 -4.34
N GLU A 72 -13.75 0.86 -3.52
CA GLU A 72 -15.09 1.25 -3.95
C GLU A 72 -15.04 2.38 -4.99
N TYR A 73 -14.31 3.46 -4.68
CA TYR A 73 -14.12 4.58 -5.61
C TYR A 73 -13.51 4.14 -6.95
N CYS A 74 -12.46 3.33 -6.91
CA CYS A 74 -11.80 2.83 -8.11
C CYS A 74 -12.71 1.94 -8.95
N VAL A 75 -13.58 1.13 -8.33
CA VAL A 75 -14.58 0.33 -9.04
C VAL A 75 -15.58 1.24 -9.74
N ASP A 76 -16.16 2.20 -9.03
CA ASP A 76 -17.21 3.09 -9.55
C ASP A 76 -16.72 3.95 -10.72
N HIS A 77 -15.47 4.42 -10.65
CA HIS A 77 -14.88 5.29 -11.67
C HIS A 77 -13.98 4.57 -12.67
N LYS A 78 -13.90 3.23 -12.61
CA LYS A 78 -13.05 2.39 -13.47
C LYS A 78 -11.57 2.82 -13.47
N ILE A 79 -11.09 3.28 -12.31
CA ILE A 79 -9.71 3.71 -12.09
C ILE A 79 -8.86 2.53 -11.63
N LYS A 80 -7.61 2.46 -12.10
CA LYS A 80 -6.67 1.43 -11.67
C LYS A 80 -5.98 1.81 -10.37
N VAL A 81 -5.69 0.81 -9.54
CA VAL A 81 -4.96 0.96 -8.28
C VAL A 81 -3.65 0.17 -8.31
N ASP A 82 -2.55 0.82 -7.92
CA ASP A 82 -1.28 0.15 -7.64
C ASP A 82 -1.00 0.18 -6.13
N ILE A 83 -0.29 -0.84 -5.64
CA ILE A 83 -0.03 -1.01 -4.21
C ILE A 83 1.45 -1.25 -4.01
N THR A 84 2.10 -0.43 -3.18
CA THR A 84 3.48 -0.69 -2.73
C THR A 84 3.47 -1.14 -1.27
N THR A 85 3.92 -2.36 -1.00
CA THR A 85 3.83 -2.98 0.34
C THR A 85 5.11 -3.70 0.74
N ASN A 86 5.38 -3.80 2.03
CA ASN A 86 6.40 -4.70 2.58
C ASN A 86 5.97 -6.18 2.57
N GLY A 87 4.71 -6.47 2.26
CA GLY A 87 4.19 -7.81 2.05
C GLY A 87 3.76 -8.57 3.32
N ILE A 88 4.01 -8.05 4.53
CA ILE A 88 3.73 -8.79 5.80
C ILE A 88 2.25 -9.14 5.95
N PHE A 89 1.38 -8.22 5.54
CA PHE A 89 -0.07 -8.33 5.69
C PHE A 89 -0.80 -8.75 4.41
N LEU A 90 -0.08 -9.16 3.35
CA LEU A 90 -0.73 -9.71 2.16
C LEU A 90 -1.68 -10.87 2.47
N PRO A 91 -1.35 -11.85 3.33
CA PRO A 91 -2.29 -12.91 3.70
C PRO A 91 -3.57 -12.40 4.36
N TYR A 92 -3.48 -11.33 5.17
CA TYR A 92 -4.65 -10.71 5.81
C TYR A 92 -5.58 -10.07 4.78
N PHE A 93 -5.02 -9.39 3.78
CA PHE A 93 -5.78 -8.72 2.73
C PHE A 93 -6.10 -9.61 1.51
N ALA A 94 -5.64 -10.86 1.46
CA ALA A 94 -5.67 -11.71 0.27
C ALA A 94 -7.06 -11.81 -0.36
N LYS A 95 -8.10 -12.11 0.43
CA LYS A 95 -9.49 -12.17 -0.06
C LYS A 95 -9.92 -10.86 -0.73
N LYS A 96 -9.60 -9.72 -0.11
CA LYS A 96 -9.96 -8.39 -0.60
C LYS A 96 -9.23 -8.08 -1.90
N LEU A 97 -7.93 -8.38 -1.97
CA LEU A 97 -7.11 -8.19 -3.17
C LEU A 97 -7.60 -9.07 -4.33
N ILE A 98 -8.01 -10.31 -4.05
CA ILE A 98 -8.56 -11.22 -5.08
C ILE A 98 -9.89 -10.69 -5.61
N ILE A 99 -10.82 -10.29 -4.73
CA ILE A 99 -12.13 -9.74 -5.14
C ILE A 99 -11.97 -8.49 -6.02
N HIS A 100 -10.98 -7.65 -5.74
CA HIS A 100 -10.72 -6.40 -6.46
C HIS A 100 -9.64 -6.54 -7.53
N ARG A 101 -9.26 -7.77 -7.93
CA ARG A 101 -8.16 -7.99 -8.89
C ARG A 101 -8.35 -7.26 -10.22
N SER A 102 -9.58 -7.03 -10.65
CA SER A 102 -9.89 -6.34 -11.92
C SER A 102 -9.44 -4.88 -11.95
N ILE A 103 -9.36 -4.19 -10.80
CA ILE A 103 -8.89 -2.80 -10.70
C ILE A 103 -7.41 -2.71 -10.30
N ILE A 104 -6.81 -3.76 -9.75
CA ILE A 104 -5.41 -3.77 -9.32
C ILE A 104 -4.49 -3.92 -10.54
N SER A 105 -3.70 -2.89 -10.84
CA SER A 105 -2.71 -2.91 -11.91
C SER A 105 -1.43 -3.65 -11.49
N ALA A 106 -0.96 -3.39 -10.29
CA ALA A 106 0.27 -3.98 -9.76
C ALA A 106 0.26 -4.02 -8.22
N ILE A 107 0.91 -5.04 -7.67
CA ILE A 107 1.31 -5.09 -6.26
C ILE A 107 2.84 -5.17 -6.23
N ALA A 108 3.49 -4.04 -5.98
CA ALA A 108 4.92 -3.93 -5.82
C ALA A 108 5.30 -4.31 -4.38
N ILE A 109 6.00 -5.43 -4.23
CA ILE A 109 6.40 -5.92 -2.91
C ILE A 109 7.88 -5.62 -2.69
N THR A 110 8.17 -4.85 -1.64
CA THR A 110 9.51 -4.36 -1.35
C THR A 110 10.31 -5.41 -0.57
N VAL A 111 11.40 -5.87 -1.19
CA VAL A 111 12.38 -6.78 -0.59
C VAL A 111 13.75 -6.09 -0.66
N ASN A 112 14.42 -5.96 0.48
CA ASN A 112 15.68 -5.21 0.56
C ASN A 112 16.93 -6.08 0.40
N THR A 113 16.88 -7.35 0.78
CA THR A 113 18.07 -8.21 0.86
C THR A 113 17.71 -9.63 0.52
N LEU A 114 18.66 -10.41 0.02
CA LEU A 114 18.51 -11.85 -0.08
C LEU A 114 18.43 -12.50 1.32
N PRO A 115 17.83 -13.69 1.47
CA PRO A 115 17.66 -14.38 2.76
C PRO A 115 18.96 -14.56 3.54
N ASP A 116 20.07 -14.85 2.87
CA ASP A 116 21.36 -15.14 3.53
C ASP A 116 21.94 -13.92 4.25
N THR A 117 21.68 -12.71 3.74
CA THR A 117 22.11 -11.44 4.34
C THR A 117 21.11 -10.92 5.37
N TYR A 118 19.90 -11.49 5.44
CA TYR A 118 18.81 -11.05 6.30
C TYR A 118 19.17 -11.06 7.78
N LYS A 119 19.76 -12.17 8.26
CA LYS A 119 20.08 -12.35 9.68
C LYS A 119 21.06 -11.30 10.22
N LYS A 120 21.92 -10.73 9.37
CA LYS A 120 22.86 -9.65 9.75
C LYS A 120 22.15 -8.30 9.86
N ILE A 121 21.18 -8.02 8.98
CA ILE A 121 20.50 -6.72 8.89
C ILE A 121 19.36 -6.62 9.92
N VAL A 122 18.65 -7.71 10.20
CA VAL A 122 17.57 -7.77 11.21
C VAL A 122 18.06 -7.51 12.63
N ARG A 123 19.32 -7.89 12.94
CA ARG A 123 19.94 -7.63 14.24
C ARG A 123 20.10 -6.13 14.53
N VAL A 124 20.03 -5.28 13.50
CA VAL A 124 20.20 -3.82 13.62
C VAL A 124 18.88 -3.09 13.41
N THR A 125 17.94 -3.61 12.60
CA THR A 125 16.60 -3.01 12.37
C THR A 125 15.59 -4.03 11.83
N LYS A 126 14.30 -3.93 12.18
CA LYS A 126 13.25 -4.77 11.55
C LYS A 126 13.04 -4.34 10.10
N VAL A 127 13.54 -5.14 9.16
CA VAL A 127 13.42 -4.91 7.71
C VAL A 127 12.51 -5.96 7.08
N ALA A 128 11.82 -5.58 5.99
CA ALA A 128 11.04 -6.49 5.18
C ALA A 128 11.98 -7.46 4.46
N ASN A 129 11.89 -8.75 4.79
CA ASN A 129 12.43 -9.79 3.92
C ASN A 129 11.46 -10.95 3.93
N ASN A 130 10.48 -10.84 3.05
CA ASN A 130 9.38 -11.79 2.95
C ASN A 130 9.56 -12.72 1.76
N THR A 131 10.78 -13.01 1.29
CA THR A 131 11.01 -13.79 0.06
C THR A 131 10.26 -15.13 0.06
N GLU A 132 10.25 -15.85 1.18
CA GLU A 132 9.49 -17.11 1.33
C GLU A 132 7.97 -16.91 1.28
N LYS A 133 7.46 -15.85 1.93
CA LYS A 133 6.03 -15.49 1.85
C LYS A 133 5.64 -14.95 0.48
N LEU A 134 6.59 -14.32 -0.22
CA LEU A 134 6.44 -13.83 -1.58
C LEU A 134 6.24 -15.00 -2.53
N LEU A 135 7.10 -16.02 -2.42
CA LEU A 135 7.01 -17.27 -3.18
C LEU A 135 5.64 -17.93 -2.96
N ALA A 136 5.21 -18.04 -1.70
CA ALA A 136 3.90 -18.60 -1.38
C ALA A 136 2.73 -17.78 -1.96
N VAL A 137 2.81 -16.44 -1.98
CA VAL A 137 1.76 -15.59 -2.58
C VAL A 137 1.80 -15.64 -4.11
N THR A 138 2.98 -15.71 -4.73
CA THR A 138 3.09 -15.89 -6.19
C THR A 138 2.59 -17.24 -6.66
N GLU A 139 2.65 -18.29 -5.83
CA GLU A 139 2.05 -19.60 -6.11
C GLU A 139 0.51 -19.58 -6.00
N MET A 140 -0.06 -18.58 -5.31
CA MET A 140 -1.51 -18.43 -5.15
C MET A 140 -2.17 -17.51 -6.21
N LEU A 141 -1.37 -16.81 -7.02
CA LEU A 141 -1.81 -15.83 -8.04
C LEU A 141 -1.72 -16.40 -9.46
#